data_AF-A0A2N2M5U8-F1
#
_entry.id   AF-A0A2N2M5U8-F1
#
_cell.length_a   1.000
_cell.length_b   1.000
_cell.length_c   1.000
_cell.angle_alpha   90.00
_cell.angle_beta   90.00
_cell.angle_gamma   90.00
#
_symmetry.space_group_name_H-M   'P 1'
#
loop_
_entity.id
_entity.type
_entity.pdbx_description
1 polymer ?
#
loop_
_entity_poly.entity_id
_entity_poly.type
_entity_poly.pdbx_seq_one_letter_code
_entity_poly.pdbx_strand_id
1 'polypeptide(L)'
;MGVNMSENLKKHIVELFHEKSKGDKKMFYIRDVTKWLPDEDRHAIQDAVKELLDEEVLKYWSSGSSTYLILAEFFPKEEPCS
;
A
#
# COMPACT_ATOMS: atom_id res chain seq x y z
N MET A 1 1.11 -14.21 -23.65
CA MET A 1 1.35 -12.99 -22.85
C MET A 1 0.22 -12.84 -21.86
N GLY A 2 0.45 -12.99 -20.57
CA GLY A 2 -0.61 -12.96 -19.55
C GLY A 2 -0.22 -12.24 -18.26
N VAL A 3 0.81 -11.40 -18.30
CA VAL A 3 1.30 -10.67 -17.13
C VAL A 3 1.82 -9.33 -17.66
N ASN A 4 1.13 -8.23 -17.36
CA ASN A 4 1.67 -6.86 -17.48
C ASN A 4 0.69 -5.74 -17.07
N MET A 5 -0.59 -6.01 -16.78
CA MET A 5 -1.46 -4.95 -16.20
C MET A 5 -1.10 -4.69 -14.73
N SER A 6 -0.92 -5.74 -13.93
CA SER A 6 -0.67 -5.61 -12.49
C SER A 6 0.65 -4.92 -12.15
N GLU A 7 1.72 -5.11 -12.93
CA GLU A 7 3.02 -4.48 -12.62
C GLU A 7 3.00 -2.95 -12.72
N ASN A 8 2.29 -2.40 -13.71
CA ASN A 8 2.19 -0.95 -13.86
C ASN A 8 1.37 -0.36 -12.70
N LEU A 9 0.25 -1.02 -12.37
CA LEU A 9 -0.60 -0.65 -11.24
C LEU A 9 0.16 -0.70 -9.91
N LYS A 10 0.92 -1.78 -9.66
CA LYS A 10 1.75 -1.94 -8.47
C LYS A 10 2.75 -0.81 -8.31
N LYS A 11 3.50 -0.49 -9.38
CA LYS A 11 4.46 0.63 -9.39
C LYS A 11 3.76 1.96 -9.11
N HIS A 12 2.62 2.20 -9.77
CA HIS A 12 1.86 3.42 -9.58
C HIS A 12 1.34 3.56 -8.14
N ILE A 13 0.85 2.48 -7.53
CA ILE A 13 0.44 2.45 -6.12
C ILE A 13 1.64 2.81 -5.23
N VAL A 14 2.80 2.16 -5.42
CA VAL A 14 4.01 2.44 -4.64
C VAL A 14 4.43 3.90 -4.78
N GLU A 15 4.47 4.45 -5.99
CA GLU A 15 4.79 5.87 -6.22
C GLU A 15 3.83 6.81 -5.50
N LEU A 16 2.51 6.55 -5.55
CA LEU A 16 1.52 7.31 -4.81
C LEU A 16 1.75 7.22 -3.30
N PHE A 17 2.04 6.02 -2.78
CA PHE A 17 2.38 5.86 -1.36
C PHE A 17 3.64 6.65 -0.98
N HIS A 18 4.69 6.63 -1.81
CA HIS A 18 5.90 7.43 -1.57
C HIS A 18 5.60 8.93 -1.60
N GLU A 19 4.84 9.40 -2.60
CA GLU A 19 4.48 10.80 -2.73
C GLU A 19 3.64 11.29 -1.55
N LYS A 20 2.66 10.49 -1.11
CA LYS A 20 1.80 10.84 0.02
C LYS A 20 2.51 10.69 1.36
N SER A 21 3.42 9.72 1.48
CA SER A 21 4.24 9.50 2.69
C SER A 21 5.36 10.52 2.87
N LYS A 22 5.65 11.37 1.87
CA LYS A 22 6.51 12.55 2.05
C LYS A 22 5.89 13.60 2.98
N GLY A 23 4.58 13.53 3.23
CA GLY A 23 3.90 14.35 4.23
C GLY A 23 3.92 13.74 5.64
N ASP A 24 3.11 14.29 6.55
CA ASP A 24 2.97 13.77 7.93
C ASP A 24 2.24 12.42 8.03
N LYS A 25 1.43 12.06 7.04
CA LYS A 25 0.68 10.79 7.03
C LYS A 25 1.41 9.73 6.23
N LYS A 26 1.84 8.68 6.92
CA LYS A 26 2.51 7.50 6.32
C LYS A 26 1.60 6.27 6.27
N MET A 27 0.36 6.39 6.76
CA MET A 27 -0.63 5.31 6.89
C MET A 27 -1.89 5.63 6.10
N PHE A 28 -2.26 4.73 5.20
CA PHE A 28 -3.39 4.91 4.29
C PHE A 28 -4.32 3.71 4.33
N TYR A 29 -5.61 3.93 4.11
CA TYR A 29 -6.54 2.82 3.98
C TYR A 29 -6.60 2.34 2.54
N ILE A 30 -6.92 1.06 2.36
CA ILE A 30 -7.23 0.52 1.02
C ILE A 30 -8.32 1.34 0.31
N ARG A 31 -9.31 1.87 1.04
CA ARG A 31 -10.33 2.76 0.47
C ARG A 31 -9.76 4.06 -0.09
N ASP A 32 -8.70 4.59 0.50
CA ASP A 32 -8.05 5.82 0.02
C ASP A 32 -7.24 5.52 -1.24
N VAL A 33 -6.57 4.37 -1.30
CA VAL A 33 -5.90 3.89 -2.52
C VAL A 33 -6.91 3.73 -3.66
N THR A 34 -8.07 3.12 -3.40
CA THR A 34 -9.16 3.02 -4.40
C THR A 34 -9.78 4.36 -4.79
N LYS A 35 -9.59 5.41 -3.98
CA LYS A 35 -10.03 6.77 -4.34
C LYS A 35 -8.99 7.51 -5.18
N TRP A 36 -7.70 7.20 -5.01
CA TRP A 36 -6.64 7.76 -5.84
C TRP A 36 -6.66 7.16 -7.25
N LEU A 37 -7.12 5.92 -7.37
CA LEU A 37 -7.24 5.17 -8.60
C LEU A 37 -8.71 4.86 -8.90
N PRO A 38 -9.54 5.87 -9.21
CA PRO A 38 -10.95 5.64 -9.54
C PRO A 38 -11.16 4.99 -10.92
N ASP A 39 -10.13 5.03 -11.77
CA ASP A 39 -10.13 4.46 -13.13
C ASP A 39 -9.91 2.94 -13.10
N GLU A 40 -9.30 2.43 -12.03
CA GLU A 40 -8.94 1.02 -11.88
C GLU A 40 -9.99 0.23 -11.06
N ASP A 41 -10.15 -1.04 -11.40
CA ASP A 41 -11.04 -1.94 -10.67
C ASP A 41 -10.59 -2.13 -9.23
N ARG A 42 -11.53 -2.05 -8.27
CA ARG A 42 -11.24 -2.32 -6.84
C ARG A 42 -10.58 -3.67 -6.61
N HIS A 43 -10.98 -4.69 -7.38
CA HIS A 43 -10.37 -6.01 -7.31
C HIS A 43 -8.91 -5.98 -7.79
N ALA A 44 -8.62 -5.27 -8.88
CA ALA A 44 -7.26 -5.11 -9.38
C ALA A 44 -6.36 -4.39 -8.37
N ILE A 45 -6.88 -3.33 -7.75
CA ILE A 45 -6.16 -2.59 -6.70
C ILE A 45 -5.91 -3.48 -5.47
N GLN A 46 -6.90 -4.25 -5.02
CA GLN A 46 -6.73 -5.17 -3.90
C GLN A 46 -5.71 -6.27 -4.20
N ASP A 47 -5.74 -6.83 -5.42
CA ASP A 47 -4.80 -7.85 -5.86
C ASP A 47 -3.37 -7.30 -5.92
N ALA A 48 -3.19 -6.14 -6.55
CA ALA A 48 -1.91 -5.43 -6.60
C ALA A 48 -1.36 -5.08 -5.21
N VAL A 49 -2.21 -4.59 -4.30
CA VAL A 49 -1.82 -4.33 -2.91
C VAL A 49 -1.43 -5.63 -2.20
N LYS A 50 -2.15 -6.72 -2.41
CA LYS A 50 -1.87 -8.02 -1.82
C LYS A 50 -0.52 -8.57 -2.29
N GLU A 51 -0.22 -8.43 -3.58
CA GLU A 51 1.11 -8.74 -4.12
C GLU A 51 2.19 -7.84 -3.49
N LEU A 52 1.97 -6.53 -3.39
CA LEU A 52 2.93 -5.61 -2.76
C LEU A 52 3.18 -5.92 -1.28
N LEU A 53 2.19 -6.49 -0.59
CA LEU A 53 2.33 -6.98 0.78
C LEU A 53 3.14 -8.28 0.85
N ASP A 54 2.95 -9.18 -0.13
CA ASP A 54 3.73 -10.42 -0.27
C ASP A 54 5.20 -10.13 -0.60
N GLU A 55 5.45 -9.13 -1.46
CA GLU A 55 6.78 -8.61 -1.81
C GLU A 55 7.42 -7.79 -0.67
N GLU A 56 6.77 -7.69 0.50
CA GLU A 56 7.20 -6.90 1.67
C GLU A 56 7.44 -5.40 1.38
N VAL A 57 6.91 -4.87 0.28
CA VAL A 57 7.01 -3.44 -0.07
C VAL A 57 6.02 -2.63 0.78
N LEU A 58 4.81 -3.16 0.95
CA LEU A 58 3.81 -2.65 1.87
C LEU A 58 3.71 -3.55 3.10
N LYS A 59 3.29 -2.99 4.23
CA LYS A 59 2.90 -3.73 5.43
C LYS A 59 1.51 -3.35 5.88
N TYR A 60 0.80 -4.37 6.35
CA TYR A 60 -0.45 -4.17 7.06
C TYR A 60 -0.16 -3.70 8.49
N TRP A 61 -0.65 -2.52 8.83
CA TRP A 61 -0.65 -1.98 10.18
C TRP A 61 -2.08 -1.97 10.72
N SER A 62 -2.34 -2.65 11.82
CA SER A 62 -3.65 -2.58 12.49
C SER A 62 -3.53 -1.69 13.72
N SER A 63 -4.28 -0.59 13.78
CA SER A 63 -4.40 0.24 14.97
C SER A 63 -5.80 0.05 15.55
N GLY A 64 -5.95 -0.95 16.42
CA GLY A 64 -7.19 -1.29 17.12
C GLY A 64 -8.32 -1.78 16.20
N SER A 65 -9.17 -0.87 15.75
CA SER A 65 -10.38 -1.18 14.95
C SER A 65 -10.22 -0.90 13.45
N SER A 66 -9.00 -0.61 12.99
CA SER A 66 -8.74 -0.20 11.60
C SER A 66 -7.43 -0.74 11.07
N THR A 67 -7.50 -1.29 9.87
CA THR A 67 -6.35 -1.81 9.11
C THR A 67 -5.89 -0.77 8.09
N TYR A 68 -4.60 -0.48 8.14
CA TYR A 68 -3.91 0.49 7.30
C TYR A 68 -2.82 -0.21 6.50
N LEU A 69 -2.49 0.37 5.37
CA LEU A 69 -1.35 0.05 4.53
C LEU A 69 -0.31 1.13 4.76
N ILE A 70 0.92 0.69 4.98
CA ILE A 70 2.08 1.56 5.16
C ILE A 70 3.20 0.98 4.31
N LEU A 71 4.10 1.83 3.80
CA LEU A 71 5.31 1.31 3.17
C LEU A 71 6.20 0.68 4.24
N ALA A 72 6.79 -0.48 3.95
CA ALA A 72 7.67 -1.17 4.87
C ALA A 72 8.88 -0.31 5.29
N GLU A 73 9.33 0.59 4.43
CA GLU A 73 10.39 1.56 4.72
C GLU A 73 9.97 2.62 5.75
N PHE A 74 8.69 2.97 5.79
CA PHE A 74 8.11 3.92 6.74
C PHE A 74 7.47 3.25 7.96
N PHE A 75 7.39 1.91 7.97
CA PHE A 75 7.02 1.15 9.15
C PHE A 75 7.99 1.54 10.26
N PRO A 76 7.51 2.15 11.37
CA PRO A 76 8.39 2.43 12.48
C PRO A 76 8.94 1.09 12.90
N LYS A 77 10.23 0.87 12.62
CA LYS A 77 11.01 -0.19 13.24
C LYS A 77 11.06 0.20 14.71
N GLU A 78 9.97 -0.04 15.43
CA GLU A 78 10.08 -0.19 16.86
C GLU A 78 11.06 -1.33 17.03
N GLU A 79 12.25 -0.94 17.49
CA GLU A 79 13.15 -1.83 18.20
C GLU A 79 12.30 -2.75 19.07
N PRO A 80 12.65 -4.06 19.16
CA PRO A 80 11.89 -4.99 19.96
C PRO A 80 11.65 -4.36 21.35
N CYS A 81 10.38 -4.22 21.70
CA CYS A 81 9.99 -3.72 23.01
C CYS A 81 10.49 -4.73 24.05
N SER A 82 11.58 -4.37 24.73
CA SER A 82 12.17 -4.89 25.98
C SER A 82 12.48 -6.39 26.09
#